data_AF-A0A1D6MKW5-F1
#
_entry.id   AF-A0A1D6MKW5-F1
#
_cell.length_a   1.000
_cell.length_b   1.000
_cell.length_c   1.000
_cell.angle_alpha   90.00
_cell.angle_beta   90.00
_cell.angle_gamma   90.00
#
_symmetry.space_group_name_H-M   'P 1'
#
loop_
_entity.id
_entity.type
_entity.pdbx_description
1 polymer ?
#
loop_
_entity_poly.entity_id
_entity_poly.type
_entity_poly.pdbx_seq_one_letter_code
_entity_poly.pdbx_strand_id
1 'polypeptide(L)'
;MGNSIYRFLCGLCAPSSSEHGLHGAHPAVAALGRDVLSFQSTSQVPDELSRHVVSSKKAQANWYKKLLVAWKKARPPPKTPEEAAAFVVQTLKNHQKADVEGLLSFYGLPHPNAAAAAAGAPAARPPPKKAQQGAKFELHTLPIDPKSVADGDTVNVYVDAADPREAGSVPREVQKAAAERARARAAKDYQKADALQKVIVDAGYR
;
A
#
# COMPACT_ATOMS: atom_id res chain seq x y z
N MET A 1 14.38 -11.50 -59.22
CA MET A 1 14.51 -11.76 -57.76
C MET A 1 15.42 -10.66 -57.23
N GLY A 2 15.11 -9.78 -56.29
CA GLY A 2 13.98 -9.49 -55.42
C GLY A 2 14.46 -8.29 -54.57
N ASN A 3 13.59 -7.31 -54.36
CA ASN A 3 13.85 -6.03 -53.68
C ASN A 3 14.41 -6.18 -52.25
N SER A 4 15.26 -5.25 -51.80
CA SER A 4 14.85 -4.25 -50.77
C SER A 4 15.98 -3.28 -50.41
N ILE A 5 15.58 -2.02 -50.38
CA ILE A 5 16.30 -0.83 -49.95
C ILE A 5 16.25 -0.80 -48.42
N TYR A 6 17.40 -0.63 -47.76
CA TYR A 6 17.42 -0.08 -46.40
C TYR A 6 18.48 1.02 -46.28
N ARG A 7 18.02 2.25 -46.50
CA ARG A 7 18.60 3.43 -45.87
C ARG A 7 18.26 3.37 -44.37
N PHE A 8 19.26 3.30 -43.52
CA PHE A 8 19.13 3.73 -42.13
C PHE A 8 20.23 4.77 -41.85
N LEU A 9 19.82 6.03 -41.94
CA LEU A 9 20.55 7.20 -41.47
C LEU A 9 20.08 7.54 -40.05
N CYS A 10 20.99 8.15 -39.30
CA CYS A 10 20.85 8.79 -37.99
C CYS A 10 20.68 7.87 -36.77
N GLY A 11 21.49 7.95 -35.72
CA GLY A 11 22.45 8.99 -35.35
C GLY A 11 22.15 9.53 -33.95
N LEU A 12 22.99 9.11 -33.01
CA LEU A 12 23.53 9.87 -31.86
C LEU A 12 22.61 10.38 -30.72
N CYS A 13 23.15 10.13 -29.53
CA CYS A 13 23.16 10.97 -28.32
C CYS A 13 21.93 11.02 -27.39
N ALA A 14 22.13 10.47 -26.18
CA ALA A 14 21.62 11.03 -24.91
C ALA A 14 22.15 12.48 -24.73
N PRO A 15 21.59 13.41 -23.89
CA PRO A 15 21.19 13.17 -22.48
C PRO A 15 20.08 14.10 -21.90
N SER A 16 19.87 14.00 -20.58
CA SER A 16 19.54 15.06 -19.61
C SER A 16 18.09 15.60 -19.48
N SER A 17 17.77 15.80 -18.21
CA SER A 17 16.73 16.60 -17.56
C SER A 17 16.05 17.70 -18.40
N SER A 18 14.72 17.75 -18.34
CA SER A 18 13.93 18.88 -17.83
C SER A 18 12.53 18.95 -18.44
N GLU A 19 11.57 19.17 -17.54
CA GLU A 19 10.44 20.10 -17.67
C GLU A 19 9.34 19.88 -18.73
N HIS A 20 8.16 19.54 -18.17
CA HIS A 20 6.81 19.97 -18.54
C HIS A 20 6.54 20.45 -19.98
N GLY A 21 5.79 19.59 -20.67
CA GLY A 21 4.48 19.97 -21.20
C GLY A 21 4.48 20.42 -22.66
N LEU A 22 3.97 19.55 -23.54
CA LEU A 22 3.20 19.91 -24.74
C LEU A 22 2.60 18.65 -25.38
N HIS A 23 1.28 18.51 -25.22
CA HIS A 23 0.35 17.98 -26.22
C HIS A 23 0.83 16.85 -27.17
N GLY A 24 1.26 15.74 -26.59
CA GLY A 24 1.44 14.46 -27.28
C GLY A 24 1.20 13.35 -26.26
N ALA A 25 0.60 12.23 -26.68
CA ALA A 25 0.31 11.10 -25.78
C ALA A 25 1.54 10.80 -24.90
N HIS A 26 1.37 10.89 -23.57
CA HIS A 26 2.45 10.68 -22.62
C HIS A 26 3.16 9.36 -22.95
N PRO A 27 4.51 9.30 -23.00
CA PRO A 27 5.25 8.13 -23.51
C PRO A 27 4.84 6.83 -22.81
N ALA A 28 4.49 6.92 -21.52
CA ALA A 28 3.90 5.84 -20.73
C ALA A 28 2.60 5.25 -21.32
N VAL A 29 1.67 6.12 -21.73
CA VAL A 29 0.36 5.74 -22.28
C VAL A 29 0.51 5.15 -23.67
N ALA A 30 1.41 5.72 -24.48
CA ALA A 30 1.75 5.17 -25.79
C ALA A 30 2.47 3.82 -25.69
N ALA A 31 3.32 3.62 -24.68
CA ALA A 31 3.94 2.32 -24.40
C ALA A 31 2.89 1.28 -23.99
N LEU A 32 2.02 1.59 -23.00
CA LEU A 32 0.94 0.70 -22.57
C LEU A 32 0.00 0.34 -23.74
N GLY A 33 -0.39 1.33 -24.54
CA GLY A 33 -1.25 1.10 -25.70
C GLY A 33 -0.58 0.21 -26.75
N ARG A 34 0.70 0.42 -27.05
CA ARG A 34 1.48 -0.43 -27.96
C ARG A 34 1.57 -1.87 -27.45
N ASP A 35 1.80 -2.05 -26.15
CA ASP A 35 1.95 -3.38 -25.55
C ASP A 35 0.61 -4.13 -25.44
N VAL A 36 -0.48 -3.43 -25.18
CA VAL A 36 -1.84 -4.01 -25.22
C VAL A 36 -2.23 -4.44 -26.63
N LEU A 37 -1.86 -3.64 -27.65
CA LEU A 37 -2.11 -3.98 -29.06
C LEU A 37 -1.16 -5.07 -29.58
N SER A 38 0.12 -5.04 -29.19
CA SER A 38 1.08 -6.09 -29.57
C SER A 38 0.71 -7.43 -28.93
N PHE A 39 0.14 -7.43 -27.70
CA PHE A 39 -0.42 -8.61 -27.07
C PHE A 39 -1.59 -9.20 -27.89
N GLN A 40 -2.39 -8.38 -28.57
CA GLN A 40 -3.44 -8.90 -29.47
C GLN A 40 -2.84 -9.75 -30.60
N SER A 41 -1.70 -9.31 -31.15
CA SER A 41 -1.05 -9.97 -32.28
C SER A 41 -0.15 -11.14 -31.86
N THR A 42 0.53 -11.03 -30.72
CA THR A 42 1.58 -11.97 -30.28
C THR A 42 1.16 -12.86 -29.11
N SER A 43 0.12 -12.48 -28.35
CA SER A 43 -0.26 -13.09 -27.07
C SER A 43 0.88 -13.21 -26.05
N GLN A 44 1.95 -12.43 -26.22
CA GLN A 44 3.11 -12.41 -25.33
C GLN A 44 3.07 -11.17 -24.44
N VAL A 45 3.34 -11.38 -23.15
CA VAL A 45 3.48 -10.31 -22.16
C VAL A 45 4.97 -9.95 -22.08
N PRO A 46 5.33 -8.65 -21.93
CA PRO A 46 6.72 -8.24 -21.76
C PRO A 46 7.40 -8.99 -20.61
N ASP A 47 8.56 -9.61 -20.87
CA ASP A 47 9.31 -10.38 -19.87
C ASP A 47 9.75 -9.51 -18.68
N GLU A 48 10.06 -8.25 -18.93
CA GLU A 48 10.42 -7.26 -17.92
C GLU A 48 9.30 -6.97 -16.91
N LEU A 49 8.03 -7.22 -17.27
CA LEU A 49 6.92 -7.04 -16.35
C LEU A 49 6.98 -8.02 -15.16
N SER A 50 7.51 -9.23 -15.39
CA SER A 50 7.65 -10.24 -14.35
C SER A 50 8.62 -9.84 -13.23
N ARG A 51 9.50 -8.86 -13.47
CA ARG A 51 10.39 -8.31 -12.43
C ARG A 51 9.69 -7.31 -11.51
N HIS A 52 8.61 -6.71 -11.99
CA HIS A 52 7.88 -5.66 -11.29
C HIS A 52 6.64 -6.18 -10.57
N VAL A 53 6.23 -7.41 -10.87
CA VAL A 53 4.93 -7.94 -10.47
C VAL A 53 5.11 -9.31 -9.81
N VAL A 54 4.39 -9.55 -8.71
CA VAL A 54 4.53 -10.77 -7.88
C VAL A 54 3.85 -11.97 -8.54
N SER A 55 2.86 -11.74 -9.41
CA SER A 55 2.16 -12.81 -10.10
C SER A 55 2.93 -13.46 -11.25
N SER A 56 2.63 -14.75 -11.46
CA SER A 56 3.16 -15.54 -12.58
C SER A 56 2.84 -14.99 -13.98
N LYS A 57 3.68 -15.32 -14.97
CA LYS A 57 3.50 -14.93 -16.38
C LYS A 57 2.13 -15.35 -16.96
N LYS A 58 1.56 -16.46 -16.48
CA LYS A 58 0.22 -16.93 -16.85
C LYS A 58 -0.89 -16.02 -16.30
N ALA A 59 -0.75 -15.56 -15.07
CA ALA A 59 -1.67 -14.59 -14.47
C ALA A 59 -1.57 -13.23 -15.18
N GLN A 60 -0.36 -12.79 -15.51
CA GLN A 60 -0.13 -11.58 -16.30
C GLN A 60 -0.84 -11.63 -17.66
N ALA A 61 -0.74 -12.75 -18.39
CA ALA A 61 -1.45 -12.92 -19.66
C ALA A 61 -2.99 -12.82 -19.50
N ASN A 62 -3.54 -13.31 -18.39
CA ASN A 62 -4.97 -13.17 -18.11
C ASN A 62 -5.37 -11.71 -17.83
N TRP A 63 -4.51 -10.93 -17.20
CA TRP A 63 -4.75 -9.50 -17.01
C TRP A 63 -4.66 -8.72 -18.31
N TYR A 64 -3.68 -9.01 -19.16
CA TYR A 64 -3.56 -8.38 -20.48
C TYR A 64 -4.77 -8.69 -21.36
N LYS A 65 -5.34 -9.91 -21.28
CA LYS A 65 -6.63 -10.22 -21.92
C LYS A 65 -7.76 -9.32 -21.40
N LYS A 66 -7.85 -9.11 -20.08
CA LYS A 66 -8.87 -8.22 -19.48
C LYS A 66 -8.64 -6.76 -19.88
N LEU A 67 -7.40 -6.28 -19.85
CA LEU A 67 -7.01 -4.95 -20.28
C LEU A 67 -7.37 -4.72 -21.75
N LEU A 68 -7.11 -5.68 -22.64
CA LEU A 68 -7.48 -5.60 -24.04
C LEU A 68 -9.00 -5.48 -24.25
N VAL A 69 -9.80 -6.28 -23.54
CA VAL A 69 -11.26 -6.20 -23.60
C VAL A 69 -11.75 -4.83 -23.11
N ALA A 70 -11.22 -4.36 -21.98
CA ALA A 70 -11.56 -3.06 -21.43
C ALA A 70 -11.08 -1.90 -22.34
N TRP A 71 -9.94 -2.04 -23.01
CA TRP A 71 -9.34 -1.04 -23.90
C TRP A 71 -10.16 -0.87 -25.18
N LYS A 72 -10.74 -1.97 -25.70
CA LYS A 72 -11.69 -1.90 -26.82
C LYS A 72 -13.01 -1.24 -26.43
N LYS A 73 -13.43 -1.40 -25.17
CA LYS A 73 -14.67 -0.83 -24.62
C LYS A 73 -14.51 0.65 -24.26
N ALA A 74 -13.32 1.07 -23.83
CA ALA A 74 -13.00 2.46 -23.54
C ALA A 74 -12.76 3.23 -24.85
N ARG A 75 -13.79 3.94 -25.32
CA ARG A 75 -13.68 4.98 -26.36
C ARG A 75 -14.15 6.29 -25.75
N PRO A 76 -13.28 7.31 -25.60
CA PRO A 76 -11.94 7.47 -26.18
C PRO A 76 -10.82 6.70 -25.45
N PRO A 77 -9.70 6.38 -26.15
CA PRO A 77 -8.49 5.87 -25.51
C PRO A 77 -8.01 6.88 -24.45
N PRO A 78 -7.51 6.42 -23.30
CA PRO A 78 -6.98 7.33 -22.29
C PRO A 78 -5.85 8.16 -22.93
N LYS A 79 -5.99 9.49 -22.90
CA LYS A 79 -5.00 10.40 -23.51
C LYS A 79 -4.01 10.90 -22.47
N THR A 80 -4.37 10.82 -21.20
CA THR A 80 -3.56 11.27 -20.08
C THR A 80 -3.03 10.08 -19.28
N PRO A 81 -1.83 10.21 -18.68
CA PRO A 81 -1.27 9.16 -17.83
C PRO A 81 -2.15 8.89 -16.60
N GLU A 82 -2.90 9.88 -16.13
CA GLU A 82 -3.87 9.75 -15.05
C GLU A 82 -5.07 8.88 -15.46
N GLU A 83 -5.63 9.10 -16.65
CA GLU A 83 -6.73 8.28 -17.19
C GLU A 83 -6.28 6.83 -17.42
N ALA A 84 -5.05 6.64 -17.93
CA ALA A 84 -4.49 5.31 -18.13
C ALA A 84 -4.26 4.57 -16.79
N ALA A 85 -3.75 5.27 -15.77
CA ALA A 85 -3.61 4.72 -14.43
C ALA A 85 -4.97 4.34 -13.83
N ALA A 86 -5.95 5.25 -13.91
CA ALA A 86 -7.31 5.00 -13.44
C ALA A 86 -7.95 3.80 -14.16
N PHE A 87 -7.75 3.70 -15.48
CA PHE A 87 -8.22 2.58 -16.29
C PHE A 87 -7.61 1.24 -15.85
N VAL A 88 -6.29 1.20 -15.62
CA VAL A 88 -5.59 0.00 -15.14
C VAL A 88 -6.12 -0.41 -13.77
N VAL A 89 -6.24 0.53 -12.84
CA VAL A 89 -6.75 0.29 -11.48
C VAL A 89 -8.20 -0.20 -11.52
N GLN A 90 -9.06 0.40 -12.34
CA GLN A 90 -10.45 -0.02 -12.49
C GLN A 90 -10.58 -1.42 -13.08
N THR A 91 -9.75 -1.75 -14.09
CA THR A 91 -9.76 -3.06 -14.74
C THR A 91 -9.19 -4.16 -13.85
N LEU A 92 -8.19 -3.82 -13.02
CA LEU A 92 -7.50 -4.77 -12.16
C LEU A 92 -7.94 -4.72 -10.68
N LYS A 93 -9.06 -4.06 -10.36
CA LYS A 93 -9.58 -3.90 -8.98
C LYS A 93 -9.74 -5.19 -8.16
N ASN A 94 -9.88 -6.34 -8.82
CA ASN A 94 -10.03 -7.65 -8.19
C ASN A 94 -8.70 -8.43 -8.08
N HIS A 95 -7.57 -7.84 -8.44
CA HIS A 95 -6.24 -8.47 -8.35
C HIS A 95 -5.44 -7.87 -7.19
N GLN A 96 -4.26 -8.45 -6.91
CA GLN A 96 -3.43 -8.01 -5.79
C GLN A 96 -2.92 -6.58 -6.00
N LYS A 97 -2.89 -5.77 -4.93
CA LYS A 97 -2.44 -4.38 -4.99
C LYS A 97 -1.00 -4.24 -5.46
N ALA A 98 -0.11 -5.12 -4.99
CA ALA A 98 1.29 -5.16 -5.40
C ALA A 98 1.46 -5.35 -6.91
N ASP A 99 0.57 -6.13 -7.54
CA ASP A 99 0.63 -6.37 -8.98
C ASP A 99 0.18 -5.15 -9.79
N VAL A 100 -0.79 -4.39 -9.26
CA VAL A 100 -1.27 -3.14 -9.87
C VAL A 100 -0.22 -2.05 -9.72
N GLU A 101 0.40 -1.92 -8.55
CA GLU A 101 1.50 -0.99 -8.29
C GLU A 101 2.73 -1.30 -9.16
N GLY A 102 3.05 -2.59 -9.30
CA GLY A 102 4.12 -3.06 -10.18
C GLY A 102 3.89 -2.70 -11.65
N LEU A 103 2.65 -2.87 -12.14
CA LEU A 103 2.27 -2.50 -13.50
C LEU A 103 2.31 -0.98 -13.72
N LEU A 104 1.82 -0.19 -12.75
CA LEU A 104 1.90 1.27 -12.81
C LEU A 104 3.37 1.73 -12.82
N SER A 105 4.21 1.13 -11.99
CA SER A 105 5.64 1.43 -11.92
C SER A 105 6.38 1.08 -13.21
N PHE A 106 6.08 -0.07 -13.81
CA PHE A 106 6.69 -0.52 -15.07
C PHE A 106 6.45 0.48 -16.22
N TYR A 107 5.25 1.04 -16.30
CA TYR A 107 4.91 2.05 -17.31
C TYR A 107 5.20 3.49 -16.87
N GLY A 108 5.66 3.72 -15.64
CA GLY A 108 5.86 5.08 -15.10
C GLY A 108 4.56 5.88 -14.95
N LEU A 109 3.45 5.22 -14.66
CA LEU A 109 2.15 5.84 -14.49
C LEU A 109 1.98 6.38 -13.06
N PRO A 110 1.44 7.60 -12.87
CA PRO A 110 1.20 8.15 -11.55
C PRO A 110 0.18 7.29 -10.82
N HIS A 111 0.45 7.01 -9.55
CA HIS A 111 -0.52 6.29 -8.70
C HIS A 111 -1.73 7.21 -8.51
N PRO A 112 -2.98 6.72 -8.57
CA PRO A 112 -4.15 7.59 -8.41
C PRO A 112 -4.17 8.35 -7.06
N ASN A 113 -3.50 7.82 -6.02
CA ASN A 113 -3.31 8.53 -4.75
C ASN A 113 -2.29 9.70 -4.88
N ALA A 114 -1.24 9.52 -5.68
CA ALA A 114 -0.31 10.59 -6.02
C ALA A 114 -0.91 11.59 -7.02
N ALA A 115 -1.81 11.14 -7.91
CA ALA A 115 -2.55 12.01 -8.83
C ALA A 115 -3.62 12.83 -8.10
N ALA A 116 -4.26 12.31 -7.06
CA ALA A 116 -5.11 13.11 -6.16
C ALA A 116 -4.28 14.17 -5.41
N ALA A 117 -3.04 13.84 -5.03
CA ALA A 117 -2.10 14.80 -4.47
C ALA A 117 -1.59 15.82 -5.53
N ALA A 118 -1.51 15.45 -6.81
CA ALA A 118 -1.04 16.32 -7.90
C ALA A 118 -2.17 17.21 -8.49
N ALA A 119 -3.39 16.70 -8.60
CA ALA A 119 -4.57 17.45 -9.04
C ALA A 119 -5.17 18.33 -7.94
N GLY A 120 -4.86 18.02 -6.67
CA GLY A 120 -5.11 18.88 -5.52
C GLY A 120 -3.93 19.78 -5.14
N ALA A 121 -2.80 19.70 -5.86
CA ALA A 121 -1.66 20.60 -5.63
C ALA A 121 -1.91 21.93 -6.36
N PRO A 122 -1.95 23.08 -5.67
CA PRO A 122 -1.67 24.33 -6.37
C PRO A 122 -0.26 24.22 -6.96
N ALA A 123 -0.12 24.72 -8.18
CA ALA A 123 1.12 24.74 -8.95
C ALA A 123 2.36 24.95 -8.07
N ALA A 124 3.41 24.21 -8.40
CA ALA A 124 4.81 24.42 -8.06
C ALA A 124 5.03 25.57 -7.06
N ARG A 125 5.24 25.20 -5.80
CA ARG A 125 5.72 26.14 -4.78
C ARG A 125 6.94 26.86 -5.39
N PRO A 126 6.90 28.19 -5.62
CA PRO A 126 8.09 28.89 -6.09
C PRO A 126 9.21 28.67 -5.06
N PRO A 127 10.49 28.67 -5.47
CA PRO A 127 11.61 28.55 -4.53
C PRO A 127 11.39 29.56 -3.40
N PRO A 128 11.63 29.18 -2.12
CA PRO A 128 11.24 29.99 -0.99
C PRO A 128 11.87 31.38 -1.15
N LYS A 129 11.03 32.38 -1.45
CA LYS A 129 11.43 33.78 -1.36
C LYS A 129 11.88 33.97 0.08
N LYS A 130 13.13 34.40 0.23
CA LYS A 130 13.84 34.63 1.50
C LYS A 130 12.87 34.90 2.64
N ALA A 131 12.93 34.04 3.66
CA ALA A 131 12.09 34.05 4.85
C ALA A 131 11.62 35.46 5.20
N GLN A 132 10.33 35.73 5.01
CA GLN A 132 9.71 36.92 5.57
C GLN A 132 9.81 36.78 7.09
N GLN A 133 10.82 37.43 7.67
CA GLN A 133 10.98 37.54 9.11
C GLN A 133 9.69 38.15 9.66
N GLY A 134 8.89 37.34 10.37
CA GLY A 134 7.60 37.74 10.92
C GLY A 134 6.38 36.91 10.53
N ALA A 135 6.53 35.82 9.77
CA ALA A 135 5.40 34.91 9.49
C ALA A 135 4.89 34.28 10.81
N LYS A 136 3.67 34.66 11.21
CA LYS A 136 2.96 34.09 12.35
C LYS A 136 2.25 32.83 11.86
N PHE A 137 2.75 31.67 12.26
CA PHE A 137 2.13 30.39 11.95
C PHE A 137 1.08 30.07 13.01
N GLU A 138 -0.12 29.72 12.58
CA GLU A 138 -1.17 29.19 13.43
C GLU A 138 -1.25 27.68 13.20
N LEU A 139 -0.97 26.91 14.25
CA LEU A 139 -1.02 25.45 14.20
C LEU A 139 -2.46 25.01 14.52
N HIS A 140 -3.18 24.56 13.51
CA HIS A 140 -4.46 23.88 13.71
C HIS A 140 -4.19 22.38 13.92
N THR A 141 -4.36 21.91 15.16
CA THR A 141 -4.37 20.48 15.47
C THR A 141 -5.78 19.93 15.30
N LEU A 142 -5.89 18.76 14.69
CA LEU A 142 -7.15 18.01 14.69
C LEU A 142 -7.50 17.62 16.14
N PRO A 143 -8.78 17.65 16.54
CA PRO A 143 -9.19 17.20 17.85
C PRO A 143 -8.84 15.71 18.00
N ILE A 144 -7.94 15.42 18.94
CA ILE A 144 -7.54 14.06 19.29
C ILE A 144 -8.45 13.60 20.43
N ASP A 145 -9.09 12.44 20.26
CA ASP A 145 -9.81 11.79 21.35
C ASP A 145 -8.80 11.29 22.38
N PRO A 146 -8.85 11.76 23.64
CA PRO A 146 -7.90 11.34 24.68
C PRO A 146 -7.92 9.83 24.94
N LYS A 147 -9.00 9.12 24.62
CA LYS A 147 -9.06 7.65 24.72
C LYS A 147 -8.29 6.93 23.60
N SER A 148 -7.95 7.64 22.53
CA SER A 148 -7.18 7.12 21.39
C SER A 148 -5.67 7.34 21.56
N VAL A 149 -5.25 8.07 22.59
CA VAL A 149 -3.86 8.18 22.99
C VAL A 149 -3.58 7.06 23.99
N ALA A 150 -3.02 5.96 23.49
CA ALA A 150 -2.52 4.93 24.38
C ALA A 150 -1.27 5.46 25.09
N ASP A 151 -1.25 5.43 26.43
CA ASP A 151 -0.01 5.60 27.19
C ASP A 151 0.91 4.43 26.81
N GLY A 152 1.88 4.73 25.94
CA GLY A 152 2.81 3.76 25.36
C GLY A 152 3.76 3.11 26.37
N ASP A 153 3.68 3.49 27.63
CA ASP A 153 4.54 3.02 28.72
C ASP A 153 3.94 1.84 29.50
N THR A 154 2.87 1.22 29.00
CA THR A 154 2.24 0.07 29.68
C THR A 154 3.16 -1.16 29.62
N VAL A 155 3.98 -1.36 30.66
CA VAL A 155 4.78 -2.57 30.84
C VAL A 155 3.91 -3.65 31.47
N ASN A 156 3.75 -4.78 30.78
CA ASN A 156 3.18 -5.98 31.38
C ASN A 156 4.31 -6.74 32.09
N VAL A 157 4.24 -6.83 33.41
CA VAL A 157 5.16 -7.63 34.22
C VAL A 157 4.49 -8.96 34.54
N TYR A 158 5.12 -10.05 34.13
CA TYR A 158 4.69 -11.40 34.48
C TYR A 158 5.33 -11.79 35.80
N VAL A 159 4.51 -12.21 36.76
CA VAL A 159 4.93 -12.64 38.10
C VAL A 159 4.38 -14.04 38.32
N ASP A 160 5.25 -14.99 38.65
CA ASP A 160 4.84 -16.35 38.97
C ASP A 160 4.42 -16.45 40.44
N ALA A 161 3.13 -16.67 40.68
CA ALA A 161 2.59 -16.87 42.02
C ALA A 161 3.07 -18.17 42.70
N ALA A 162 3.69 -19.09 41.95
CA ALA A 162 4.27 -20.32 42.49
C ALA A 162 5.73 -20.17 42.95
N ASP A 163 6.45 -19.15 42.48
CA ASP A 163 7.83 -18.90 42.90
C ASP A 163 7.84 -18.19 44.28
N PRO A 164 8.45 -18.78 45.33
CA PRO A 164 8.53 -18.14 46.65
C PRO A 164 9.25 -16.78 46.64
N ARG A 165 10.09 -16.50 45.64
CA ARG A 165 10.78 -15.20 45.49
C ARG A 165 9.83 -14.08 45.07
N GLU A 166 8.84 -14.43 44.25
CA GLU A 166 7.91 -13.50 43.61
C GLU A 166 6.56 -13.46 44.34
N ALA A 167 6.17 -14.56 44.99
CA ALA A 167 4.96 -14.68 45.79
C ALA A 167 4.90 -13.67 46.95
N GLY A 168 6.04 -13.19 47.48
CA GLY A 168 6.05 -12.14 48.51
C GLY A 168 5.45 -10.81 48.04
N SER A 169 5.46 -10.55 46.72
CA SER A 169 5.02 -9.29 46.12
C SER A 169 3.55 -9.30 45.68
N VAL A 170 2.92 -10.48 45.62
CA VAL A 170 1.52 -10.65 45.18
C VAL A 170 0.61 -10.73 46.41
N PRO A 171 -0.56 -10.03 46.45
CA PRO A 171 -1.53 -10.18 47.51
C PRO A 171 -1.97 -11.63 47.72
N ARG A 172 -2.17 -12.04 48.98
CA ARG A 172 -2.51 -13.43 49.33
C ARG A 172 -3.84 -13.87 48.70
N GLU A 173 -4.76 -12.94 48.54
CA GLU A 173 -6.08 -13.12 47.95
C GLU A 173 -5.96 -13.49 46.46
N VAL A 174 -5.06 -12.80 45.73
CA VAL A 174 -4.79 -13.06 44.32
C VAL A 174 -4.09 -14.41 44.13
N GLN A 175 -3.12 -14.73 45.00
CA GLN A 175 -2.45 -16.04 44.98
C GLN A 175 -3.46 -17.19 45.19
N LYS A 176 -4.33 -17.04 46.20
CA LYS A 176 -5.36 -18.03 46.50
C LYS A 176 -6.35 -18.16 45.35
N ALA A 177 -6.82 -17.05 44.79
CA ALA A 177 -7.72 -17.05 43.64
C ALA A 177 -7.08 -17.68 42.40
N ALA A 178 -5.78 -17.43 42.14
CA ALA A 178 -5.05 -18.04 41.04
C ALA A 178 -4.90 -19.56 41.23
N ALA A 179 -4.55 -20.01 42.43
CA ALA A 179 -4.46 -21.44 42.75
C ALA A 179 -5.82 -22.15 42.67
N GLU A 180 -6.89 -21.53 43.17
CA GLU A 180 -8.25 -22.06 43.07
C GLU A 180 -8.76 -22.08 41.63
N ARG A 181 -8.42 -21.07 40.83
CA ARG A 181 -8.73 -21.03 39.39
C ARG A 181 -8.04 -22.15 38.65
N ALA A 182 -6.76 -22.40 38.93
CA ALA A 182 -6.01 -23.51 38.34
C ALA A 182 -6.67 -24.86 38.67
N ARG A 183 -7.09 -25.06 39.92
CA ARG A 183 -7.84 -26.26 40.35
C ARG A 183 -9.20 -26.37 39.67
N ALA A 184 -9.95 -25.28 39.55
CA ALA A 184 -11.25 -25.24 38.87
C ALA A 184 -11.11 -25.57 37.38
N ARG A 185 -10.09 -25.03 36.70
CA ARG A 185 -9.77 -25.37 35.31
C ARG A 185 -9.36 -26.83 35.14
N ALA A 186 -8.57 -27.38 36.06
CA ALA A 186 -8.23 -28.82 36.06
C ALA A 186 -9.48 -29.71 36.25
N ALA A 187 -10.44 -29.26 37.07
CA ALA A 187 -11.73 -29.91 37.26
C ALA A 187 -12.77 -29.62 36.15
N LYS A 188 -12.40 -28.87 35.09
CA LYS A 188 -13.27 -28.40 34.00
C LYS A 188 -14.48 -27.56 34.45
N ASP A 189 -14.40 -26.97 35.64
CA ASP A 189 -15.38 -26.00 36.15
C ASP A 189 -15.02 -24.58 35.67
N TYR A 190 -15.43 -24.28 34.44
CA TYR A 190 -15.14 -23.00 33.80
C TYR A 190 -15.91 -21.83 34.42
N GLN A 191 -17.12 -22.06 34.94
CA GLN A 191 -17.91 -20.99 35.57
C GLN A 191 -17.22 -20.46 36.82
N LYS A 192 -16.74 -21.37 37.68
CA LYS A 192 -15.97 -20.99 38.86
C LYS A 192 -14.63 -20.36 38.49
N ALA A 193 -13.95 -20.87 37.48
CA ALA A 193 -12.68 -20.32 37.03
C ALA A 193 -12.81 -18.89 36.47
N ASP A 194 -13.90 -18.58 35.76
CA ASP A 194 -14.14 -17.26 35.20
C ASP A 194 -14.59 -16.26 36.27
N ALA A 195 -15.35 -16.71 37.27
CA ALA A 195 -15.64 -15.90 38.45
C ALA A 195 -14.35 -15.52 39.21
N LEU A 196 -13.45 -16.47 39.40
CA LEU A 196 -12.15 -16.22 40.02
C LEU A 196 -11.24 -15.33 39.16
N GLN A 197 -11.30 -15.44 37.82
CA GLN A 197 -10.58 -14.54 36.92
C GLN A 197 -11.06 -13.09 37.07
N LYS A 198 -12.37 -12.86 37.24
CA LYS A 198 -12.89 -11.51 37.48
C LYS A 198 -12.32 -10.92 38.76
N VAL A 199 -12.27 -11.70 39.85
CA VAL A 199 -11.66 -11.25 41.12
C VAL A 199 -10.18 -10.88 40.95
N ILE A 200 -9.42 -11.63 40.16
CA ILE A 200 -8.01 -11.33 39.86
C ILE A 200 -7.88 -10.03 39.05
N VAL A 201 -8.76 -9.83 38.05
CA VAL A 201 -8.79 -8.63 37.21
C VAL A 201 -9.22 -7.39 38.00
N ASP A 202 -10.22 -7.52 38.87
CA ASP A 202 -10.68 -6.44 39.74
C ASP A 202 -9.57 -6.01 40.73
N ALA A 203 -8.65 -6.91 41.08
CA ALA A 203 -7.46 -6.62 41.87
C ALA A 203 -6.31 -6.01 41.05
N GLY A 204 -6.47 -5.81 39.75
CA GLY A 204 -5.45 -5.24 38.85
C GLY A 204 -4.45 -6.26 38.28
N TYR A 205 -4.73 -7.56 38.41
CA TYR A 205 -3.88 -8.66 37.90
C TYR A 205 -4.55 -9.34 36.70
N ARG A 206 -3.82 -10.09 35.87
CA ARG A 206 -4.38 -10.71 34.65
C ARG A 206 -3.98 -12.15 34.44
#